data_AF-A0A8C9ZKR5-F1
#
_entry.id   AF-A0A8C9ZKR5-F1
#
_cell.length_a   1.000
_cell.length_b   1.000
_cell.length_c   1.000
_cell.angle_alpha   90.00
_cell.angle_beta   90.00
_cell.angle_gamma   90.00
#
_symmetry.space_group_name_H-M   'P 1'
#
loop_
_entity.id
_entity.type
_entity.pdbx_description
1 polymer ?
#
loop_
_entity_poly.entity_id
_entity_poly.type
_entity_poly.pdbx_seq_one_letter_code
_entity_poly.pdbx_strand_id
1 'polypeptide(L)'
;MAGCMKMINNYTSISATLMVFTVLLIGLPHTSGYQDTGNKHPVTDLKDGEEYVMSGSNRFCYKNSVVPTWRQTWTRIQVKVWSSNVFKVETVEGEEELQELERFSVWSWFQSLLRERHNETTININLFSKKTCFKIDPADKTKFTVHPLRKFDIYLFLVFLAGALLFVFAGSLSRSQTFFYSAGMSTGMIASLIILFFILARLLPKKSPFYVLIVGGWSFSVYAIQFVCRNLGVILREHWNVALGYVAVVGFITFAVCYRYGPLVDEKSINILSWTLQLFGLLLIYLGIQIQQVAFSIIVAAVFSKHLEYPVFLTVAAWRKIRRYIHWKPEPRRLLTEEEFQKQGEEETLRALEELRKHCNSPEFRPWKTVSRLQSPKRFADFIEGSPHLMSNEVSVHAQEYGFGGSFFEDDFFDTDDDDEEDDDIKPMMKPE
;
A
#
# COMPACT_ATOMS: atom_id res chain seq x y z
N MET A 1 -28.74 6.37 2.58
CA MET A 1 -27.84 6.53 1.41
C MET A 1 -26.34 6.72 1.73
N ALA A 2 -25.91 6.83 2.99
CA ALA A 2 -24.48 7.04 3.36
C ALA A 2 -23.56 5.80 3.26
N GLY A 3 -24.12 4.58 3.15
CA GLY A 3 -23.35 3.33 3.06
C GLY A 3 -22.72 3.08 1.69
N CYS A 4 -23.37 3.52 0.60
CA CYS A 4 -22.90 3.29 -0.76
C CYS A 4 -21.68 4.18 -1.10
N MET A 5 -21.61 5.38 -0.51
CA MET A 5 -20.54 6.35 -0.77
C MET A 5 -19.18 5.92 -0.17
N LYS A 6 -19.19 5.10 0.89
CA LYS A 6 -17.97 4.58 1.55
C LYS A 6 -17.32 3.43 0.78
N MET A 7 -18.13 2.61 0.11
CA MET A 7 -17.66 1.53 -0.78
C MET A 7 -17.02 2.08 -2.06
N ILE A 8 -17.61 3.12 -2.65
CA ILE A 8 -17.09 3.76 -3.87
C ILE A 8 -15.74 4.43 -3.60
N ASN A 9 -15.58 5.09 -2.44
CA ASN A 9 -14.34 5.80 -2.09
C ASN A 9 -13.15 4.84 -1.81
N ASN A 10 -13.42 3.65 -1.25
CA ASN A 10 -12.42 2.59 -1.10
C ASN A 10 -12.02 1.98 -2.45
N TYR A 11 -12.97 1.82 -3.38
CA TYR A 11 -12.68 1.29 -4.71
C TYR A 11 -11.89 2.27 -5.58
N THR A 12 -12.16 3.57 -5.48
CA THR A 12 -11.37 4.62 -6.15
C THR A 12 -9.98 4.80 -5.54
N SER A 13 -9.80 4.57 -4.23
CA SER A 13 -8.48 4.56 -3.59
C SER A 13 -7.62 3.39 -4.07
N ILE A 14 -8.21 2.20 -4.26
CA ILE A 14 -7.52 1.02 -4.80
C ILE A 14 -7.22 1.21 -6.31
N SER A 15 -8.12 1.84 -7.06
CA SER A 15 -7.95 2.12 -8.49
C SER A 15 -6.91 3.21 -8.78
N ALA A 16 -6.80 4.25 -7.93
CA ALA A 16 -5.77 5.28 -8.05
C ALA A 16 -4.37 4.73 -7.68
N THR A 17 -4.33 3.71 -6.81
CA THR A 17 -3.10 2.99 -6.47
C THR A 17 -2.57 2.16 -7.64
N LEU A 18 -3.43 1.74 -8.59
CA LEU A 18 -3.04 0.94 -9.77
C LEU A 18 -2.53 1.78 -10.96
N MET A 19 -2.99 3.02 -11.12
CA MET A 19 -2.60 3.90 -12.26
C MET A 19 -1.24 4.58 -12.09
N VAL A 20 -0.70 4.66 -10.87
CA VAL A 20 0.66 5.19 -10.63
C VAL A 20 1.74 4.14 -10.90
N PHE A 21 1.39 2.85 -10.99
CA PHE A 21 2.32 1.75 -11.31
C PHE A 21 2.67 1.62 -12.80
N THR A 22 1.95 2.30 -13.70
CA THR A 22 2.15 2.16 -15.16
C THR A 22 3.05 3.22 -15.80
N VAL A 23 3.48 4.26 -15.07
CA VAL A 23 4.22 5.40 -15.66
C VAL A 23 5.72 5.42 -15.29
N LEU A 24 6.20 4.51 -14.43
CA LEU A 24 7.61 4.44 -14.00
C LEU A 24 8.38 3.22 -14.55
N LEU A 25 7.94 2.70 -15.71
CA LEU A 25 8.58 1.56 -16.41
C LEU A 25 8.93 1.87 -17.87
N ILE A 26 9.23 3.13 -18.21
CA ILE A 26 9.79 3.48 -19.51
C ILE A 26 11.04 4.33 -19.30
N GLY A 27 12.20 3.71 -19.51
CA GLY A 27 13.50 4.37 -19.40
C GLY A 27 14.67 3.42 -19.23
N LEU A 28 14.72 2.32 -19.98
CA LEU A 28 15.97 1.58 -20.21
C LEU A 28 16.82 2.37 -21.21
N PRO A 29 18.15 2.41 -20.99
CA PRO A 29 19.07 2.10 -22.06
C PRO A 29 19.80 0.78 -21.75
N HIS A 30 19.76 -0.10 -22.75
CA HIS A 30 20.67 -1.22 -22.91
C HIS A 30 22.09 -0.71 -23.15
N THR A 31 23.08 -1.36 -22.53
CA THR A 31 24.43 -1.42 -23.08
C THR A 31 24.87 -2.88 -23.17
N SER A 32 25.11 -3.30 -24.41
CA SER A 32 25.89 -4.47 -24.85
C SER A 32 27.25 -4.49 -24.14
N GLY A 33 27.76 -5.62 -23.66
CA GLY A 33 28.17 -6.74 -24.49
C GLY A 33 29.68 -6.64 -24.73
N TYR A 34 30.48 -7.07 -23.75
CA TYR A 34 31.93 -7.27 -23.88
C TYR A 34 32.18 -8.76 -23.96
N GLN A 35 32.71 -9.23 -25.09
CA GLN A 35 33.25 -10.58 -25.24
C GLN A 35 34.72 -10.52 -24.88
N ASP A 36 35.17 -11.42 -24.01
CA ASP A 36 36.57 -11.77 -23.89
C ASP A 36 36.78 -13.24 -24.27
N THR A 37 37.87 -13.46 -25.00
CA THR A 37 38.32 -14.73 -25.58
C THR A 37 39.54 -15.20 -24.81
N GLY A 38 39.45 -16.35 -24.12
CA GLY A 38 40.60 -16.98 -23.50
C GLY A 38 40.33 -18.42 -23.08
N ASN A 39 41.09 -19.35 -23.67
CA ASN A 39 41.15 -20.82 -23.47
C ASN A 39 40.26 -21.46 -22.40
N LYS A 40 39.23 -22.20 -22.86
CA LYS A 40 38.25 -22.88 -22.03
C LYS A 40 38.59 -24.35 -21.83
N HIS A 41 38.73 -24.76 -20.56
CA HIS A 41 38.29 -26.10 -20.16
C HIS A 41 36.79 -26.25 -20.52
N PRO A 42 36.29 -27.42 -20.93
CA PRO A 42 34.90 -27.56 -21.35
C PRO A 42 33.97 -27.23 -20.17
N VAL A 43 33.28 -26.09 -20.25
CA VAL A 43 32.25 -25.67 -19.30
C VAL A 43 30.90 -26.15 -19.86
N THR A 44 30.16 -26.91 -19.05
CA THR A 44 28.83 -27.39 -19.44
C THR A 44 27.78 -26.36 -19.00
N ASP A 45 27.04 -25.81 -19.96
CA ASP A 45 25.93 -24.89 -19.67
C ASP A 45 24.68 -25.70 -19.27
N LEU A 46 24.15 -25.44 -18.07
CA LEU A 46 22.95 -26.10 -17.54
C LEU A 46 21.68 -25.40 -18.02
N LYS A 47 20.68 -26.19 -18.46
CA LYS A 47 19.33 -25.72 -18.79
C LYS A 47 18.30 -26.20 -17.77
N ASP A 48 17.27 -25.41 -17.53
CA ASP A 48 16.17 -25.74 -16.60
C ASP A 48 15.46 -27.05 -17.00
N GLY A 49 15.30 -27.97 -16.04
CA GLY A 49 14.54 -29.21 -16.23
C GLY A 49 15.28 -30.35 -16.97
N GLU A 50 16.51 -30.12 -17.44
CA GLU A 50 17.34 -31.18 -18.03
C GLU A 50 18.19 -31.89 -16.96
N GLU A 51 18.26 -33.21 -17.03
CA GLU A 51 19.06 -34.03 -16.12
C GLU A 51 20.42 -34.36 -16.76
N TYR A 52 21.52 -33.98 -16.10
CA TYR A 52 22.87 -34.24 -16.58
C TYR A 52 23.57 -35.27 -15.70
N VAL A 53 23.94 -36.43 -16.26
CA VAL A 53 24.71 -37.46 -15.57
C VAL A 53 26.17 -37.40 -16.04
N MET A 54 27.10 -37.10 -15.12
CA MET A 54 28.53 -36.99 -15.45
C MET A 54 29.40 -37.74 -14.45
N SER A 55 30.65 -38.00 -14.83
CA SER A 55 31.68 -38.64 -13.99
C SER A 55 32.94 -37.78 -13.98
N GLY A 56 33.62 -37.70 -12.83
CA GLY A 56 34.86 -36.93 -12.66
C GLY A 56 34.65 -35.44 -12.33
N SER A 57 35.75 -34.69 -12.21
CA SER A 57 35.71 -33.25 -11.94
C SER A 57 35.16 -32.49 -13.14
N ASN A 58 34.02 -31.82 -12.99
CA ASN A 58 33.38 -31.05 -14.06
C ASN A 58 32.99 -29.65 -13.58
N ARG A 59 33.06 -28.68 -14.51
CA ARG A 59 32.66 -27.29 -14.30
C ARG A 59 31.31 -27.05 -14.98
N PHE A 60 30.35 -26.56 -14.21
CA PHE A 60 29.02 -26.22 -14.69
C PHE A 60 28.80 -24.72 -14.58
N CYS A 61 28.12 -24.14 -15.57
CA CYS A 61 27.61 -22.79 -15.47
C CYS A 61 26.11 -22.80 -15.75
N TYR A 62 25.34 -22.15 -14.90
CA TYR A 62 23.92 -21.92 -15.11
C TYR A 62 23.74 -20.49 -15.63
N LYS A 63 23.10 -20.35 -16.79
CA LYS A 63 22.81 -19.05 -17.41
C LYS A 63 21.33 -18.73 -17.19
N ASN A 64 21.04 -17.69 -16.41
CA ASN A 64 19.66 -17.24 -16.27
C ASN A 64 19.27 -16.38 -17.48
N SER A 65 18.51 -16.96 -18.41
CA SER A 65 18.03 -16.28 -19.63
C SER A 65 16.68 -15.59 -19.47
N VAL A 66 15.98 -15.80 -18.35
CA VAL A 66 14.61 -15.30 -18.14
C VAL A 66 14.64 -14.00 -17.32
N VAL A 67 14.05 -12.93 -17.87
CA VAL A 67 13.88 -11.67 -17.15
C VAL A 67 12.91 -11.90 -15.97
N PRO A 68 13.33 -11.61 -14.72
CA PRO A 68 12.51 -11.89 -13.55
C PRO A 68 11.21 -11.06 -13.58
N THR A 69 10.07 -11.74 -13.66
CA THR A 69 8.74 -11.12 -13.53
C THR A 69 8.30 -11.13 -12.06
N TRP A 70 7.34 -10.26 -11.65
CA TRP A 70 6.84 -10.20 -10.25
C TRP A 70 6.40 -11.57 -9.69
N ARG A 71 5.84 -12.46 -10.53
CA ARG A 71 5.43 -13.83 -10.16
C ARG A 71 6.60 -14.72 -9.74
N GLN A 72 7.83 -14.33 -10.07
CA GLN A 72 9.06 -15.06 -9.80
C GLN A 72 9.82 -14.54 -8.57
N THR A 73 9.29 -13.55 -7.85
CA THR A 73 9.93 -12.93 -6.66
C THR A 73 10.27 -13.96 -5.57
N TRP A 74 9.42 -14.98 -5.41
CA TRP A 74 9.61 -16.09 -4.46
C TRP A 74 9.95 -17.41 -5.16
N THR A 75 10.38 -17.37 -6.43
CA THR A 75 10.92 -18.57 -7.09
C THR A 75 12.39 -18.69 -6.77
N ARG A 76 12.81 -19.88 -6.38
CA ARG A 76 14.20 -20.22 -6.07
C ARG A 76 14.73 -21.16 -7.14
N ILE A 77 15.91 -20.84 -7.67
CA ILE A 77 16.63 -21.73 -8.57
C ILE A 77 17.49 -22.65 -7.70
N GLN A 78 17.15 -23.93 -7.70
CA GLN A 78 17.84 -24.97 -6.96
C GLN A 78 18.51 -25.92 -7.94
N VAL A 79 19.82 -26.08 -7.82
CA VAL A 79 20.51 -27.18 -8.51
C VAL A 79 20.67 -28.31 -7.52
N LYS A 80 19.91 -29.38 -7.76
CA LYS A 80 20.04 -30.61 -6.99
C LYS A 80 21.19 -31.43 -7.57
N VAL A 81 22.13 -31.82 -6.72
CA VAL A 81 23.20 -32.73 -7.08
C VAL A 81 23.08 -33.97 -6.22
N TRP A 82 22.96 -35.15 -6.85
CA TRP A 82 22.97 -36.44 -6.18
C TRP A 82 24.11 -37.33 -6.69
N SER A 83 24.80 -37.99 -5.76
CA SER A 83 25.90 -38.92 -6.02
C SER A 83 25.82 -40.07 -5.02
N SER A 84 26.24 -41.27 -5.44
CA SER A 84 26.29 -42.45 -4.58
C SER A 84 27.36 -42.34 -3.48
N ASN A 85 28.44 -41.58 -3.75
CA ASN A 85 29.51 -41.28 -2.79
C ASN A 85 29.60 -39.78 -2.52
N VAL A 86 30.29 -39.47 -1.42
CA VAL A 86 30.50 -38.09 -0.95
C VAL A 86 31.22 -37.25 -2.01
N PHE A 87 30.72 -36.04 -2.25
CA PHE A 87 31.27 -35.10 -3.22
C PHE A 87 31.48 -33.72 -2.61
N LYS A 88 32.44 -32.97 -3.14
CA LYS A 88 32.71 -31.59 -2.76
C LYS A 88 32.14 -30.66 -3.84
N VAL A 89 31.31 -29.71 -3.44
CA VAL A 89 30.80 -28.67 -4.33
C VAL A 89 31.43 -27.34 -3.96
N GLU A 90 32.08 -26.69 -4.90
CA GLU A 90 32.56 -25.32 -4.78
C GLU A 90 31.72 -24.42 -5.70
N THR A 91 30.99 -23.48 -5.10
CA THR A 91 30.06 -22.57 -5.79
C THR A 91 30.68 -21.17 -5.84
N VAL A 92 30.77 -20.57 -7.03
CA VAL A 92 31.36 -19.24 -7.23
C VAL A 92 30.44 -18.39 -8.12
N GLU A 93 30.32 -17.09 -7.85
CA GLU A 93 29.36 -16.22 -8.55
C GLU A 93 29.86 -15.72 -9.92
N GLY A 94 31.12 -16.01 -10.31
CA GLY A 94 31.69 -15.61 -11.60
C GLY A 94 32.75 -16.56 -12.17
N GLU A 95 32.99 -16.47 -13.49
CA GLU A 95 34.01 -17.24 -14.24
C GLU A 95 35.45 -16.77 -13.89
N GLU A 96 35.60 -15.50 -13.47
CA GLU A 96 36.89 -14.85 -13.17
C GLU A 96 37.41 -15.17 -11.74
N GLU A 97 36.53 -15.40 -10.77
CA GLU A 97 36.91 -15.72 -9.37
C GLU A 97 37.29 -17.20 -9.16
N LEU A 98 37.04 -18.08 -10.13
CA LEU A 98 37.48 -19.48 -10.07
C LEU A 98 39.02 -19.61 -10.10
N GLN A 99 39.73 -18.62 -10.65
CA GLN A 99 41.19 -18.55 -10.61
C GLN A 99 41.73 -17.92 -9.32
N GLU A 100 40.99 -17.00 -8.69
CA GLU A 100 41.44 -16.34 -7.46
C GLU A 100 41.24 -17.19 -6.19
N LEU A 101 40.30 -18.14 -6.21
CA LEU A 101 40.07 -19.06 -5.08
C LEU A 101 41.25 -20.00 -4.77
N GLU A 102 42.19 -20.18 -5.70
CA GLU A 102 43.45 -20.90 -5.41
C GLU A 102 44.40 -20.11 -4.49
N ARG A 103 44.20 -18.79 -4.32
CA ARG A 103 45.14 -17.92 -3.59
C ARG A 103 44.84 -17.73 -2.10
N PHE A 104 43.66 -18.12 -1.60
CA PHE A 104 43.28 -17.95 -0.18
C PHE A 104 43.12 -19.28 0.58
N SER A 105 44.25 -19.79 1.06
CA SER A 105 44.39 -21.01 1.90
C SER A 105 43.59 -20.96 3.22
N VAL A 106 43.38 -19.77 3.81
CA VAL A 106 42.76 -19.64 5.16
C VAL A 106 41.23 -19.74 5.11
N TRP A 107 40.60 -19.26 4.03
CA TRP A 107 39.15 -19.32 3.85
C TRP A 107 38.67 -20.73 3.47
N SER A 108 39.47 -21.46 2.69
CA SER A 108 39.16 -22.85 2.31
C SER A 108 39.21 -23.80 3.51
N TRP A 109 40.10 -23.56 4.48
CA TRP A 109 40.15 -24.31 5.74
C TRP A 109 38.91 -24.05 6.62
N PHE A 110 38.49 -22.79 6.75
CA PHE A 110 37.28 -22.42 7.50
C PHE A 110 36.00 -22.98 6.85
N GLN A 111 35.89 -22.92 5.52
CA GLN A 111 34.82 -23.54 4.75
C GLN A 111 34.81 -25.07 4.88
N SER A 112 35.99 -25.71 4.92
CA SER A 112 36.13 -27.15 5.12
C SER A 112 35.69 -27.60 6.52
N LEU A 113 35.83 -26.76 7.54
CA LEU A 113 35.46 -27.07 8.92
C LEU A 113 33.94 -26.93 9.15
N LEU A 114 33.30 -26.03 8.42
CA LEU A 114 31.86 -25.74 8.52
C LEU A 114 30.99 -26.56 7.56
N ARG A 115 31.57 -27.18 6.53
CA ARG A 115 30.80 -27.87 5.48
C ARG A 115 30.69 -29.36 5.77
N GLU A 116 29.60 -29.73 6.42
CA GLU A 116 29.21 -31.13 6.59
C GLU A 116 29.07 -31.83 5.22
N ARG A 117 29.69 -33.00 5.10
CA ARG A 117 29.63 -33.86 3.92
C ARG A 117 28.23 -34.47 3.83
N HIS A 118 27.48 -34.12 2.78
CA HIS A 118 26.16 -34.67 2.52
C HIS A 118 26.13 -35.46 1.21
N ASN A 119 25.28 -36.48 1.14
CA ASN A 119 25.04 -37.31 -0.05
C ASN A 119 24.11 -36.60 -1.07
N GLU A 120 23.37 -35.60 -0.62
CA GLU A 120 22.55 -34.71 -1.43
C GLU A 120 22.91 -33.27 -1.04
N THR A 121 23.26 -32.45 -2.03
CA THR A 121 23.49 -31.02 -1.80
C THR A 121 22.63 -30.22 -2.76
N THR A 122 21.90 -29.24 -2.22
CA THR A 122 21.15 -28.26 -3.01
C THR A 122 21.94 -26.97 -3.08
N ILE A 123 22.36 -26.60 -4.28
CA ILE A 123 23.00 -25.31 -4.53
C ILE A 123 21.90 -24.30 -4.82
N ASN A 124 21.95 -23.15 -4.14
CA ASN A 124 21.01 -22.06 -4.36
C ASN A 124 21.66 -21.03 -5.25
N ILE A 125 21.04 -20.77 -6.39
CA ILE A 125 21.50 -19.77 -7.35
C ILE A 125 20.66 -18.51 -7.14
N ASN A 126 21.33 -17.36 -7.06
CA ASN A 126 20.67 -16.07 -6.94
C ASN A 126 19.99 -15.71 -8.28
N LEU A 127 18.70 -15.33 -8.27
CA LEU A 127 17.91 -15.08 -9.47
C LEU A 127 18.48 -13.97 -10.37
N PHE A 128 19.25 -13.02 -9.82
CA PHE A 128 19.80 -11.89 -10.59
C PHE A 128 21.22 -12.13 -11.08
N SER A 129 21.86 -13.21 -10.66
CA SER A 129 23.15 -13.61 -11.22
C SER A 129 22.94 -14.04 -12.68
N LYS A 130 23.53 -13.29 -13.63
CA LYS A 130 23.40 -13.58 -15.07
C LYS A 130 24.01 -14.94 -15.41
N LYS A 131 25.07 -15.31 -14.68
CA LYS A 131 25.75 -16.59 -14.76
C LYS A 131 26.22 -16.97 -13.37
N THR A 132 26.01 -18.21 -12.96
CA THR A 132 26.65 -18.79 -11.76
C THR A 132 27.37 -20.05 -12.16
N CYS A 133 28.63 -20.15 -11.77
CA CYS A 133 29.48 -21.28 -12.13
C CYS A 133 29.90 -22.04 -10.88
N PHE A 134 29.85 -23.36 -10.94
CA PHE A 134 30.25 -24.19 -9.82
C PHE A 134 31.07 -25.38 -10.31
N LYS A 135 32.02 -25.77 -9.48
CA LYS A 135 32.89 -26.92 -9.69
C LYS A 135 32.41 -28.05 -8.79
N ILE A 136 32.21 -29.23 -9.36
CA ILE A 136 31.91 -30.43 -8.62
C ILE A 136 33.14 -31.33 -8.69
N ASP A 137 33.70 -31.64 -7.52
CA ASP A 137 34.81 -32.58 -7.33
C ASP A 137 34.33 -33.80 -6.54
N PRO A 138 34.00 -34.93 -7.21
CA PRO A 138 33.63 -36.17 -6.53
C PRO A 138 34.87 -36.87 -5.97
N ALA A 139 34.78 -37.44 -4.76
CA ALA A 139 35.94 -38.08 -4.10
C ALA A 139 36.47 -39.33 -4.84
N ASP A 140 35.58 -40.12 -5.46
CA ASP A 140 35.92 -41.44 -6.03
C ASP A 140 35.60 -41.58 -7.53
N LYS A 141 35.59 -40.49 -8.31
CA LYS A 141 35.17 -40.47 -9.74
C LYS A 141 33.77 -41.08 -9.98
N THR A 142 32.91 -41.12 -8.97
CA THR A 142 31.55 -41.65 -9.09
C THR A 142 30.69 -40.83 -10.04
N LYS A 143 29.67 -41.49 -10.61
CA LYS A 143 28.61 -40.80 -11.37
C LYS A 143 27.83 -39.90 -10.41
N PHE A 144 27.69 -38.65 -10.78
CA PHE A 144 26.82 -37.69 -10.12
C PHE A 144 25.83 -37.14 -11.14
N THR A 145 24.68 -36.74 -10.65
CA THR A 145 23.63 -36.18 -11.50
C THR A 145 23.31 -34.78 -11.04
N VAL A 146 23.11 -33.88 -12.00
CA VAL A 146 22.80 -32.48 -11.78
C VAL A 146 21.43 -32.21 -12.37
N HIS A 147 20.50 -31.76 -11.53
CA HIS A 147 19.13 -31.45 -11.92
C HIS A 147 18.76 -30.02 -11.46
N PRO A 148 18.84 -29.02 -12.35
CA PRO A 148 18.37 -27.65 -12.09
C PRO A 148 16.84 -27.56 -12.11
N LEU A 149 16.25 -27.10 -11.00
CA LEU A 149 14.81 -26.90 -10.81
C LEU A 149 14.52 -25.48 -10.37
N ARG A 150 13.49 -24.88 -10.96
CA ARG A 150 12.88 -23.64 -10.45
C ARG A 150 11.65 -24.01 -9.64
N LYS A 151 11.70 -23.79 -8.32
CA LYS A 151 10.59 -24.09 -7.41
C LYS A 151 10.15 -22.84 -6.66
N PHE A 152 8.85 -22.70 -6.42
CA PHE A 152 8.32 -21.68 -5.52
C PHE A 152 8.71 -22.00 -4.08
N ASP A 153 9.41 -21.08 -3.42
CA ASP A 153 9.84 -21.24 -2.04
C ASP A 153 8.76 -20.68 -1.11
N ILE A 154 7.87 -21.57 -0.65
CA ILE A 154 6.76 -21.21 0.22
C ILE A 154 7.23 -20.61 1.55
N TYR A 155 8.42 -20.98 2.03
CA TYR A 155 8.93 -20.48 3.31
C TYR A 155 9.35 -19.02 3.20
N LEU A 156 10.01 -18.63 2.11
CA LEU A 156 10.36 -17.23 1.87
C LEU A 156 9.12 -16.35 1.72
N PHE A 157 8.09 -16.85 1.05
CA PHE A 157 6.80 -16.18 0.97
C PHE A 157 6.14 -16.02 2.36
N LEU A 158 6.15 -17.06 3.19
CA LEU A 158 5.61 -17.00 4.55
C LEU A 158 6.39 -16.03 5.44
N VAL A 159 7.72 -15.98 5.32
CA VAL A 159 8.58 -15.03 6.04
C VAL A 159 8.26 -13.59 5.62
N PHE A 160 8.14 -13.34 4.31
CA PHE A 160 7.72 -12.05 3.78
C PHE A 160 6.33 -11.64 4.31
N LEU A 161 5.35 -12.53 4.24
CA LEU A 161 4.00 -12.28 4.72
C LEU A 161 3.98 -11.99 6.23
N ALA A 162 4.72 -12.77 7.03
CA ALA A 162 4.85 -12.55 8.45
C ALA A 162 5.49 -11.17 8.73
N GLY A 163 6.55 -10.80 8.00
CA GLY A 163 7.19 -9.49 8.12
C GLY A 163 6.25 -8.33 7.76
N ALA A 164 5.47 -8.47 6.69
CA ALA A 164 4.48 -7.48 6.27
C ALA A 164 3.36 -7.30 7.30
N LEU A 165 2.79 -8.40 7.81
CA LEU A 165 1.76 -8.35 8.86
C LEU A 165 2.32 -7.72 10.13
N LEU A 166 3.54 -8.09 10.53
CA LEU A 166 4.19 -7.53 11.71
C LEU A 166 4.42 -6.03 11.56
N PHE A 167 4.87 -5.56 10.40
CA PHE A 167 5.05 -4.13 10.11
C PHE A 167 3.74 -3.35 10.19
N VAL A 168 2.67 -3.85 9.56
CA VAL A 168 1.34 -3.20 9.54
C VAL A 168 0.72 -3.18 10.92
N PHE A 169 0.72 -4.30 11.63
CA PHE A 169 0.06 -4.42 12.94
C PHE A 169 0.96 -4.02 14.11
N ALA A 170 2.20 -3.59 13.90
CA ALA A 170 3.15 -3.26 14.96
C ALA A 170 2.60 -2.30 16.03
N GLY A 171 1.83 -1.28 15.63
CA GLY A 171 1.22 -0.33 16.57
C GLY A 171 0.03 -0.90 17.35
N SER A 172 -0.69 -1.86 16.77
CA SER A 172 -1.78 -2.58 17.44
C SER A 172 -1.22 -3.64 18.39
N LEU A 173 -0.20 -4.39 17.96
CA LEU A 173 0.49 -5.40 18.77
C LEU A 173 1.20 -4.77 19.97
N SER A 174 1.86 -3.63 19.82
CA SER A 174 2.58 -2.99 20.94
C SER A 174 1.66 -2.51 22.06
N ARG A 175 0.38 -2.25 21.76
CA ARG A 175 -0.65 -1.86 22.74
C ARG A 175 -1.41 -3.06 23.31
N SER A 176 -1.29 -4.23 22.69
CA SER A 176 -2.00 -5.42 23.13
C SER A 176 -1.33 -6.03 24.36
N GLN A 177 -2.11 -6.22 25.42
CA GLN A 177 -1.65 -6.89 26.65
C GLN A 177 -1.29 -8.36 26.38
N THR A 178 -2.02 -9.04 25.49
CA THR A 178 -1.76 -10.45 25.14
C THR A 178 -0.42 -10.60 24.44
N PHE A 179 -0.07 -9.65 23.57
CA PHE A 179 1.22 -9.62 22.90
C PHE A 179 2.35 -9.46 23.91
N PHE A 180 2.23 -8.52 24.86
CA PHE A 180 3.24 -8.31 25.89
C PHE A 180 3.53 -9.57 26.72
N TYR A 181 2.49 -10.25 27.24
CA TYR A 181 2.69 -11.48 28.00
C TYR A 181 3.25 -12.63 27.16
N SER A 182 2.77 -12.79 25.93
CA SER A 182 3.26 -13.84 25.02
C SER A 182 4.72 -13.64 24.61
N ALA A 183 5.08 -12.41 24.24
CA ALA A 183 6.44 -12.04 23.88
C ALA A 183 7.37 -12.18 25.09
N GLY A 184 6.96 -11.68 26.26
CA GLY A 184 7.71 -11.82 27.51
C GLY A 184 7.96 -13.28 27.90
N MET A 185 6.93 -14.13 27.83
CA MET A 185 7.10 -15.58 28.05
C MET A 185 8.07 -16.19 27.03
N SER A 186 7.93 -15.88 25.73
CA SER A 186 8.81 -16.43 24.68
C SER A 186 10.27 -16.01 24.86
N THR A 187 10.52 -14.74 25.19
CA THR A 187 11.87 -14.22 25.47
C THR A 187 12.41 -14.84 26.76
N GLY A 188 11.58 -15.01 27.78
CA GLY A 188 11.94 -15.69 29.03
C GLY A 188 12.33 -17.16 28.83
N MET A 189 11.60 -17.88 27.98
CA MET A 189 11.91 -19.26 27.58
C MET A 189 13.25 -19.38 26.84
N ILE A 190 13.56 -18.43 25.96
CA ILE A 190 14.86 -18.38 25.27
C ILE A 190 15.97 -18.05 26.26
N ALA A 191 15.76 -17.06 27.13
CA ALA A 191 16.73 -16.65 28.14
C ALA A 191 17.05 -17.77 29.14
N SER A 192 16.05 -18.53 29.59
CA SER A 192 16.25 -19.66 30.49
C SER A 192 17.05 -20.79 29.86
N LEU A 193 16.89 -21.03 28.55
CA LEU A 193 17.70 -22.02 27.81
C LEU A 193 19.17 -21.58 27.73
N ILE A 194 19.41 -20.27 27.51
CA ILE A 194 20.76 -19.70 27.51
C ILE A 194 21.40 -19.84 28.90
N ILE A 195 20.65 -19.54 29.97
CA ILE A 195 21.12 -19.69 31.36
C ILE A 195 21.41 -21.16 31.68
N LEU A 196 20.51 -22.08 31.33
CA LEU A 196 20.70 -23.51 31.55
C LEU A 196 21.96 -24.00 30.86
N PHE A 197 22.17 -23.60 29.60
CA PHE A 197 23.37 -23.93 28.85
C PHE A 197 24.63 -23.36 29.50
N PHE A 198 24.60 -22.09 29.95
CA PHE A 198 25.71 -21.47 30.66
C PHE A 198 26.05 -22.23 31.96
N ILE A 199 25.05 -22.71 32.70
CA ILE A 199 25.24 -23.54 33.90
C ILE A 199 25.88 -24.88 33.53
N LEU A 200 25.37 -25.58 32.50
CA LEU A 200 25.94 -26.84 32.01
C LEU A 200 27.39 -26.67 31.55
N ALA A 201 27.68 -25.57 30.86
CA ALA A 201 29.03 -25.21 30.43
C ALA A 201 29.98 -24.98 31.61
N ARG A 202 29.47 -24.39 32.71
CA ARG A 202 30.23 -24.17 33.94
C ARG A 202 30.50 -25.46 34.73
N LEU A 203 29.65 -26.47 34.57
CA LEU A 203 29.77 -27.79 35.21
C LEU A 203 30.74 -28.73 34.46
N LEU A 204 31.18 -28.37 33.24
CA LEU A 204 32.21 -29.14 32.53
C LEU A 204 33.56 -29.03 33.26
N PRO A 205 34.29 -30.16 33.39
CA PRO A 205 35.52 -30.21 34.17
C PRO A 205 36.58 -29.27 33.58
N LYS A 206 36.93 -28.21 34.33
CA LYS A 206 37.96 -27.22 34.01
C LYS A 206 39.36 -27.83 34.12
N LYS A 207 39.72 -28.72 33.21
CA LYS A 207 41.04 -29.38 33.19
C LYS A 207 42.10 -28.53 32.47
N SER A 208 41.73 -27.52 31.70
CA SER A 208 42.67 -26.65 30.96
C SER A 208 42.15 -25.20 30.83
N PRO A 209 43.02 -24.17 30.93
CA PRO A 209 42.66 -22.76 30.73
C PRO A 209 42.07 -22.45 29.35
N PHE A 210 42.28 -23.34 28.37
CA PHE A 210 41.68 -23.25 27.03
C PHE A 210 40.15 -23.33 27.05
N TYR A 211 39.56 -24.07 28.01
CA TYR A 211 38.10 -24.14 28.17
C TYR A 211 37.49 -22.81 28.64
N VAL A 212 38.23 -21.99 29.40
CA VAL A 212 37.75 -20.66 29.84
C VAL A 212 37.69 -19.69 28.67
N LEU A 213 38.64 -19.78 27.73
CA LEU A 213 38.65 -18.98 26.51
C LEU A 213 37.52 -19.38 25.54
N ILE A 214 37.22 -20.68 25.43
CA ILE A 214 36.14 -21.18 24.56
C ILE A 214 34.75 -20.84 25.13
N VAL A 215 34.52 -21.04 26.43
CA VAL A 215 33.23 -20.76 27.07
C VAL A 215 32.91 -19.26 27.08
N GLY A 216 33.92 -18.39 27.06
CA GLY A 216 33.75 -16.94 26.95
C GLY A 216 33.47 -16.41 25.54
N GLY A 217 33.58 -17.25 24.50
CA GLY A 217 33.44 -16.82 23.11
C GLY A 217 32.01 -16.92 22.57
N TRP A 218 31.68 -16.04 21.62
CA TRP A 218 30.43 -16.13 20.83
C TRP A 218 30.29 -17.48 20.11
N SER A 219 31.42 -18.10 19.73
CA SER A 219 31.47 -19.40 19.06
C SER A 219 30.82 -20.54 19.86
N PHE A 220 30.96 -20.52 21.20
CA PHE A 220 30.36 -21.55 22.05
C PHE A 220 28.84 -21.39 22.16
N SER A 221 28.34 -20.15 22.21
CA SER A 221 26.90 -19.87 22.18
C SER A 221 26.26 -20.29 20.86
N VAL A 222 26.95 -20.05 19.73
CA VAL A 222 26.48 -20.49 18.41
C VAL A 222 26.49 -22.03 18.31
N TYR A 223 27.56 -22.68 18.78
CA TYR A 223 27.64 -24.14 18.82
C TYR A 223 26.54 -24.75 19.70
N ALA A 224 26.22 -24.12 20.83
CA ALA A 224 25.12 -24.51 21.71
C ALA A 224 23.77 -24.50 21.00
N ILE A 225 23.47 -23.38 20.35
CA ILE A 225 22.21 -23.18 19.62
C ILE A 225 22.14 -24.20 18.49
N GLN A 226 23.23 -24.39 17.75
CA GLN A 226 23.31 -25.41 16.70
C GLN A 226 23.11 -26.83 17.25
N PHE A 227 23.70 -27.16 18.39
CA PHE A 227 23.58 -28.46 19.05
C PHE A 227 22.13 -28.73 19.51
N VAL A 228 21.47 -27.74 20.11
CA VAL A 228 20.06 -27.83 20.50
C VAL A 228 19.18 -27.96 19.26
N CYS A 229 19.37 -27.12 18.24
CA CYS A 229 18.59 -27.18 17.01
C CYS A 229 18.73 -28.52 16.26
N ARG A 230 19.95 -29.09 16.19
CA ARG A 230 20.18 -30.41 15.57
C ARG A 230 19.50 -31.55 16.32
N ASN A 231 19.53 -31.50 17.65
CA ASN A 231 19.02 -32.58 18.50
C ASN A 231 17.59 -32.34 19.00
N LEU A 232 16.95 -31.22 18.62
CA LEU A 232 15.62 -30.83 19.11
C LEU A 232 14.58 -31.91 18.80
N GLY A 233 14.63 -32.50 17.60
CA GLY A 233 13.72 -33.56 17.21
C GLY A 233 13.89 -34.85 18.02
N VAL A 234 15.12 -35.18 18.42
CA VAL A 234 15.40 -36.33 19.29
C VAL A 234 14.91 -36.07 20.70
N ILE A 235 15.16 -34.87 21.24
CA ILE A 235 14.72 -34.45 22.57
C ILE A 235 13.18 -34.42 22.66
N LEU A 236 12.50 -33.86 21.65
CA LEU A 236 11.04 -33.80 21.62
C LEU A 236 10.36 -35.17 21.45
N ARG A 237 11.02 -36.14 20.81
CA ARG A 237 10.44 -37.46 20.56
C ARG A 237 10.71 -38.44 21.70
N GLU A 238 11.95 -38.48 22.19
CA GLU A 238 12.40 -39.42 23.22
C GLU A 238 12.08 -38.94 24.64
N HIS A 239 12.10 -37.62 24.88
CA HIS A 239 11.96 -37.01 26.21
C HIS A 239 10.85 -35.95 26.28
N TRP A 240 9.74 -36.16 25.58
CA TRP A 240 8.63 -35.21 25.49
C TRP A 240 8.07 -34.79 26.87
N ASN A 241 8.01 -35.71 27.84
CA ASN A 241 7.56 -35.43 29.21
C ASN A 241 8.44 -34.40 29.93
N VAL A 242 9.76 -34.52 29.79
CA VAL A 242 10.73 -33.61 30.42
C VAL A 242 10.70 -32.26 29.73
N ALA A 243 10.57 -32.24 28.40
CA ALA A 243 10.40 -31.01 27.64
C ALA A 243 9.13 -30.26 28.04
N LEU A 244 8.00 -30.97 28.19
CA LEU A 244 6.73 -30.39 28.62
C LEU A 244 6.82 -29.84 30.05
N GLY A 245 7.43 -30.60 30.97
CA GLY A 245 7.68 -30.13 32.34
C GLY A 245 8.55 -28.87 32.40
N TYR A 246 9.61 -28.80 31.59
CA TYR A 246 10.46 -27.62 31.45
C TYR A 246 9.67 -26.41 30.95
N VAL A 247 8.91 -26.57 29.86
CA VAL A 247 8.08 -25.50 29.29
C VAL A 247 7.03 -25.02 30.28
N ALA A 248 6.40 -25.93 31.04
CA ALA A 248 5.41 -25.57 32.04
C ALA A 248 6.02 -24.78 33.21
N VAL A 249 7.13 -25.26 33.79
CA VAL A 249 7.76 -24.61 34.95
C VAL A 249 8.36 -23.27 34.56
N VAL A 250 9.15 -23.22 33.49
CA VAL A 250 9.78 -21.97 33.03
C VAL A 250 8.72 -21.01 32.50
N GLY A 251 7.73 -21.51 31.75
CA GLY A 251 6.59 -20.71 31.29
C GLY A 251 5.85 -20.07 32.46
N PHE A 252 5.61 -20.81 33.55
CA PHE A 252 4.98 -20.27 34.74
C PHE A 252 5.85 -19.24 35.46
N ILE A 253 7.14 -19.50 35.65
CA ILE A 253 8.07 -18.55 36.29
C ILE A 253 8.16 -17.26 35.47
N THR A 254 8.34 -17.36 34.15
CA THR A 254 8.43 -16.21 33.25
C THR A 254 7.11 -15.44 33.20
N PHE A 255 5.97 -16.12 33.19
CA PHE A 255 4.66 -15.50 33.30
C PHE A 255 4.51 -14.73 34.62
N ALA A 256 4.88 -15.32 35.76
CA ALA A 256 4.80 -14.68 37.08
C ALA A 256 5.67 -13.41 37.14
N VAL A 257 6.87 -13.47 36.57
CA VAL A 257 7.79 -12.32 36.45
C VAL A 257 7.17 -11.24 35.57
N CYS A 258 6.70 -11.58 34.37
CA CYS A 258 6.04 -10.63 33.46
C CYS A 258 4.76 -10.02 34.07
N TYR A 259 3.99 -10.81 34.82
CA TYR A 259 2.80 -10.34 35.53
C TYR A 259 3.15 -9.33 36.62
N ARG A 260 4.25 -9.52 37.33
CA ARG A 260 4.71 -8.59 38.36
C ARG A 260 5.23 -7.27 37.80
N TYR A 261 5.90 -7.29 36.65
CA TYR A 261 6.33 -6.05 35.98
C TYR A 261 5.16 -5.27 35.38
N GLY A 262 4.09 -5.97 34.97
CA GLY A 262 2.91 -5.36 34.38
C GLY A 262 3.10 -4.95 32.91
N PRO A 263 2.00 -4.69 32.19
CA PRO A 263 2.06 -4.26 30.79
C PRO A 263 2.60 -2.83 30.66
N LEU A 264 3.15 -2.52 29.48
CA LEU A 264 3.70 -1.21 29.15
C LEU A 264 2.60 -0.13 29.21
N VAL A 265 2.71 0.80 30.17
CA VAL A 265 1.77 1.94 30.32
C VAL A 265 2.31 3.20 29.65
N ASP A 266 3.63 3.41 29.66
CA ASP A 266 4.24 4.63 29.15
C ASP A 266 4.17 4.69 27.62
N GLU A 267 3.63 5.79 27.07
CA GLU A 267 3.56 5.99 25.61
C GLU A 267 4.93 5.93 24.93
N LYS A 268 5.98 6.42 25.60
CA LYS A 268 7.36 6.34 25.11
C LYS A 268 7.79 4.88 24.92
N SER A 269 7.46 4.01 25.87
CA SER A 269 7.82 2.59 25.82
C SER A 269 7.03 1.83 24.75
N ILE A 270 5.75 2.16 24.58
CA ILE A 270 4.88 1.62 23.51
C ILE A 270 5.40 2.05 22.13
N ASN A 271 5.84 3.31 22.00
CA ASN A 271 6.43 3.79 20.76
C ASN A 271 7.73 3.05 20.47
N ILE A 272 8.68 2.97 21.41
CA ILE A 272 9.93 2.23 21.23
C ILE A 272 9.65 0.79 20.78
N LEU A 273 8.71 0.09 21.44
CA LEU A 273 8.32 -1.26 21.03
C LEU A 273 7.70 -1.30 19.63
N SER A 274 6.88 -0.32 19.25
CA SER A 274 6.34 -0.25 17.90
C SER A 274 7.43 -0.04 16.84
N TRP A 275 8.44 0.79 17.12
CA TRP A 275 9.58 1.01 16.23
C TRP A 275 10.45 -0.23 16.11
N THR A 276 10.72 -0.95 17.21
CA THR A 276 11.50 -2.20 17.16
C THR A 276 10.76 -3.30 16.41
N LEU A 277 9.45 -3.43 16.61
CA LEU A 277 8.61 -4.34 15.82
C LEU A 277 8.63 -3.96 14.34
N GLN A 278 8.50 -2.68 14.00
CA GLN A 278 8.58 -2.24 12.60
C GLN A 278 9.94 -2.55 11.97
N LEU A 279 11.03 -2.26 12.69
CA LEU A 279 12.38 -2.57 12.23
C LEU A 279 12.55 -4.08 12.00
N PHE A 280 12.03 -4.89 12.91
CA PHE A 280 12.07 -6.35 12.78
C PHE A 280 11.20 -6.85 11.60
N GLY A 281 10.02 -6.25 11.39
CA GLY A 281 9.17 -6.53 10.24
C GLY A 281 9.85 -6.21 8.91
N LEU A 282 10.54 -5.06 8.83
CA LEU A 282 11.34 -4.68 7.66
C LEU A 282 12.51 -5.64 7.42
N LEU A 283 13.17 -6.10 8.49
CA LEU A 283 14.22 -7.10 8.40
C LEU A 283 13.68 -8.44 7.86
N LEU A 284 12.53 -8.89 8.34
CA LEU A 284 11.88 -10.10 7.83
C LEU A 284 11.46 -9.95 6.36
N ILE A 285 10.96 -8.78 5.95
CA ILE A 285 10.65 -8.49 4.54
C ILE A 285 11.92 -8.58 3.69
N TYR A 286 13.04 -8.01 4.16
CA TYR A 286 14.33 -8.10 3.48
C TYR A 286 14.81 -9.55 3.33
N LEU A 287 14.69 -10.36 4.39
CA LEU A 287 15.09 -11.76 4.37
C LEU A 287 14.13 -12.65 3.56
N GLY A 288 12.85 -12.27 3.46
CA GLY A 288 11.81 -13.01 2.73
C GLY A 288 11.84 -12.80 1.21
N ILE A 289 12.59 -11.80 0.72
CA ILE A 289 12.71 -11.48 -0.70
C ILE A 289 14.14 -11.79 -1.15
N GLN A 290 14.29 -12.66 -2.15
CA GLN A 290 15.62 -12.98 -2.71
C GLN A 290 16.22 -11.83 -3.52
N ILE A 291 15.37 -10.95 -4.05
CA ILE A 291 15.75 -9.85 -4.93
C ILE A 291 16.01 -8.59 -4.09
N GLN A 292 17.28 -8.24 -3.90
CA GLN A 292 17.67 -7.07 -3.09
C GLN A 292 16.99 -5.77 -3.56
N GLN A 293 16.96 -5.51 -4.87
CA GLN A 293 16.36 -4.28 -5.43
C GLN A 293 14.85 -4.16 -5.14
N VAL A 294 14.12 -5.28 -5.24
CA VAL A 294 12.68 -5.35 -4.94
C VAL A 294 12.44 -5.25 -3.44
N ALA A 295 13.30 -5.87 -2.63
CA ALA A 295 13.25 -5.73 -1.19
C ALA A 295 13.40 -4.27 -0.76
N PHE A 296 14.39 -3.55 -1.31
CA PHE A 296 14.58 -2.12 -1.02
C PHE A 296 13.40 -1.27 -1.48
N SER A 297 12.87 -1.50 -2.69
CA SER A 297 11.72 -0.72 -3.18
C SER A 297 10.47 -0.93 -2.31
N ILE A 298 10.22 -2.17 -1.87
CA ILE A 298 9.11 -2.48 -0.96
C ILE A 298 9.33 -1.86 0.42
N ILE A 299 10.55 -1.90 0.97
CA ILE A 299 10.89 -1.27 2.25
C ILE A 299 10.66 0.24 2.16
N VAL A 300 11.16 0.87 1.11
CA VAL A 300 11.00 2.31 0.86
C VAL A 300 9.51 2.66 0.73
N ALA A 301 8.75 1.90 -0.05
CA ALA A 301 7.30 2.08 -0.18
C ALA A 301 6.57 1.89 1.16
N ALA A 302 6.95 0.92 1.97
CA ALA A 302 6.37 0.67 3.29
C ALA A 302 6.63 1.84 4.26
N VAL A 303 7.87 2.36 4.29
CA VAL A 303 8.24 3.54 5.08
C VAL A 303 7.46 4.77 4.61
N PHE A 304 7.41 5.01 3.30
CA PHE A 304 6.60 6.10 2.75
C PHE A 304 5.13 5.95 3.11
N SER A 305 4.53 4.77 2.95
CA SER A 305 3.10 4.57 3.25
C SER A 305 2.71 5.04 4.67
N LYS A 306 3.59 4.82 5.65
CA LYS A 306 3.33 5.15 7.05
C LYS A 306 3.62 6.61 7.42
N HIS A 307 4.54 7.26 6.71
CA HIS A 307 4.89 8.66 6.94
C HIS A 307 4.15 9.65 6.02
N LEU A 308 3.55 9.15 4.92
CA LEU A 308 2.92 9.97 3.88
C LEU A 308 1.41 10.22 4.13
N GLU A 309 0.77 9.55 5.09
CA GLU A 309 -0.66 9.75 5.41
C GLU A 309 -0.98 11.22 5.77
N TYR A 310 -0.14 11.85 6.59
CA TYR A 310 -0.31 13.23 7.02
C TYR A 310 -0.11 14.27 5.90
N PRO A 311 0.99 14.25 5.12
CA PRO A 311 1.16 15.20 4.02
C PRO A 311 0.16 14.96 2.88
N VAL A 312 -0.28 13.73 2.62
CA VAL A 312 -1.32 13.46 1.61
C VAL A 312 -2.68 14.00 2.04
N PHE A 313 -3.05 13.85 3.31
CA PHE A 313 -4.27 14.47 3.82
C PHE A 313 -4.22 16.00 3.66
N LEU A 314 -3.08 16.61 3.96
CA LEU A 314 -2.87 18.06 3.83
C LEU A 314 -2.95 18.52 2.37
N THR A 315 -2.34 17.81 1.42
CA THR A 315 -2.38 18.15 0.00
C THR A 315 -3.76 17.94 -0.60
N VAL A 316 -4.48 16.89 -0.21
CA VAL A 316 -5.88 16.66 -0.63
C VAL A 316 -6.82 17.71 -0.03
N ALA A 317 -6.60 18.13 1.22
CA ALA A 317 -7.35 19.22 1.85
C ALA A 317 -7.08 20.56 1.15
N ALA A 318 -5.82 20.86 0.83
CA ALA A 318 -5.42 22.04 0.07
C ALA A 318 -6.02 22.04 -1.34
N TRP A 319 -5.96 20.91 -2.05
CA TRP A 319 -6.53 20.75 -3.39
C TRP A 319 -8.06 20.90 -3.38
N ARG A 320 -8.76 20.34 -2.39
CA ARG A 320 -10.21 20.57 -2.19
C ARG A 320 -10.55 22.03 -1.90
N LYS A 321 -9.67 22.77 -1.22
CA LYS A 321 -9.87 24.20 -0.93
C LYS A 321 -9.65 25.04 -2.19
N ILE A 322 -8.61 24.75 -2.96
CA ILE A 322 -8.31 25.40 -4.24
C ILE A 322 -9.42 25.12 -5.27
N ARG A 323 -9.89 23.88 -5.39
CA ARG A 323 -10.98 23.52 -6.30
C ARG A 323 -12.29 24.23 -5.96
N ARG A 324 -12.61 24.41 -4.67
CA ARG A 324 -13.75 25.21 -4.22
C ARG A 324 -13.58 26.69 -4.55
N TYR A 325 -12.36 27.22 -4.46
CA TYR A 325 -12.06 28.60 -4.84
C TYR A 325 -12.20 28.83 -6.36
N ILE A 326 -11.80 27.85 -7.17
CA ILE A 326 -11.91 27.91 -8.64
C ILE A 326 -13.37 27.76 -9.11
N HIS A 327 -14.23 27.07 -8.35
CA HIS A 327 -15.65 26.86 -8.68
C HIS A 327 -16.58 27.88 -8.00
N TRP A 328 -16.08 29.07 -7.65
CA TRP A 328 -16.89 30.13 -7.06
C TRP A 328 -17.92 30.64 -8.08
N LYS A 329 -19.21 30.32 -7.88
CA LYS A 329 -20.30 30.89 -8.67
C LYS A 329 -20.30 32.42 -8.49
N PRO A 330 -20.43 33.24 -9.54
CA PRO A 330 -20.62 34.67 -9.38
C PRO A 330 -21.86 34.93 -8.54
N GLU A 331 -21.79 35.90 -7.63
CA GLU A 331 -22.92 36.27 -6.77
C GLU A 331 -24.16 36.57 -7.61
N PRO A 332 -25.35 36.06 -7.23
CA PRO A 332 -26.57 36.36 -7.94
C PRO A 332 -26.79 37.89 -7.93
N ARG A 333 -27.20 38.42 -9.09
CA ARG A 333 -27.48 39.85 -9.23
C ARG A 333 -28.58 40.23 -8.24
N ARG A 334 -28.37 41.34 -7.54
CA ARG A 334 -29.36 41.91 -6.63
C ARG A 334 -30.69 42.12 -7.37
N LEU A 335 -31.76 41.56 -6.83
CA LEU A 335 -33.12 41.83 -7.30
C LEU A 335 -33.44 43.30 -7.07
N LEU A 336 -34.14 43.91 -8.03
CA LEU A 336 -34.61 45.29 -7.88
C LEU A 336 -35.57 45.35 -6.69
N THR A 337 -35.54 46.46 -5.97
CA THR A 337 -36.60 46.73 -4.99
C THR A 337 -37.90 47.07 -5.72
N GLU A 338 -39.03 46.89 -5.06
CA GLU A 338 -40.35 47.21 -5.65
C GLU A 338 -40.41 48.65 -6.17
N GLU A 339 -39.85 49.60 -5.40
CA GLU A 339 -39.74 51.01 -5.83
C GLU A 339 -38.88 51.19 -7.09
N GLU A 340 -37.76 50.46 -7.21
CA GLU A 340 -36.89 50.50 -8.40
C GLU A 340 -37.62 49.92 -9.62
N PHE A 341 -38.37 48.84 -9.42
CA PHE A 341 -39.18 48.20 -10.45
C PHE A 341 -40.29 49.13 -10.95
N GLN A 342 -41.07 49.71 -10.04
CA GLN A 342 -42.15 50.64 -10.38
C GLN A 342 -41.61 51.85 -11.14
N LYS A 343 -40.53 52.47 -10.64
CA LYS A 343 -39.91 53.62 -11.30
C LYS A 343 -39.41 53.29 -12.71
N GLN A 344 -38.78 52.14 -12.88
CA GLN A 344 -38.33 51.70 -14.20
C GLN A 344 -39.52 51.44 -15.14
N GLY A 345 -40.62 50.89 -14.62
CA GLY A 345 -41.86 50.69 -15.35
C GLY A 345 -42.46 52.01 -15.83
N GLU A 346 -42.51 53.03 -14.96
CA GLU A 346 -42.99 54.37 -15.31
C GLU A 346 -42.13 55.02 -16.40
N GLU A 347 -40.80 55.01 -16.24
CA GLU A 347 -39.87 55.63 -17.18
C GLU A 347 -39.93 54.97 -18.57
N GLU A 348 -39.93 53.64 -18.65
CA GLU A 348 -40.04 52.92 -19.92
C GLU A 348 -41.43 53.06 -20.55
N THR A 349 -42.50 53.11 -19.75
CA THR A 349 -43.86 53.36 -20.27
C THR A 349 -43.97 54.74 -20.89
N LEU A 350 -43.45 55.77 -20.21
CA LEU A 350 -43.40 57.14 -20.75
C LEU A 350 -42.60 57.20 -22.05
N ARG A 351 -41.44 56.55 -22.08
CA ARG A 351 -40.58 56.48 -23.27
C ARG A 351 -41.28 55.80 -24.44
N ALA A 352 -41.93 54.66 -24.21
CA ALA A 352 -42.65 53.90 -25.23
C ALA A 352 -43.86 54.67 -25.77
N LEU A 353 -44.59 55.40 -24.92
CA LEU A 353 -45.72 56.24 -25.35
C LEU A 353 -45.27 57.41 -26.23
N GLU A 354 -44.14 58.03 -25.89
CA GLU A 354 -43.58 59.13 -26.70
C GLU A 354 -43.08 58.62 -28.07
N GLU A 355 -42.44 57.45 -28.08
CA GLU A 355 -42.05 56.77 -29.32
C GLU A 355 -43.28 56.41 -30.17
N LEU A 356 -44.37 55.95 -29.54
CA LEU A 356 -45.63 55.64 -30.21
C LEU A 356 -46.26 56.90 -30.83
N ARG A 357 -46.28 58.03 -30.11
CA ARG A 357 -46.77 59.32 -30.66
C ARG A 357 -45.94 59.76 -31.85
N LYS A 358 -44.62 59.68 -31.75
CA LYS A 358 -43.71 60.00 -32.85
C LYS A 358 -43.95 59.11 -34.07
N HIS A 359 -44.19 57.81 -33.84
CA HIS A 359 -44.52 56.88 -34.91
C HIS A 359 -45.86 57.23 -35.56
N CYS A 360 -46.89 57.56 -34.78
CA CYS A 360 -48.20 57.94 -35.33
C CYS A 360 -48.17 59.25 -36.14
N ASN A 361 -47.26 60.18 -35.81
CA ASN A 361 -47.03 61.42 -36.55
C ASN A 361 -46.09 61.25 -37.77
N SER A 362 -45.50 60.07 -37.95
CA SER A 362 -44.61 59.80 -39.07
C SER A 362 -45.37 59.59 -40.39
N PRO A 363 -44.79 59.97 -41.55
CA PRO A 363 -45.43 59.78 -42.85
C PRO A 363 -45.59 58.30 -43.25
N GLU A 364 -44.92 57.38 -42.56
CA GLU A 364 -45.00 55.93 -42.80
C GLU A 364 -46.19 55.28 -42.11
N PHE A 365 -46.80 55.96 -41.13
CA PHE A 365 -47.99 55.48 -40.46
C PHE A 365 -49.20 55.54 -41.39
N ARG A 366 -50.16 54.62 -41.22
CA ARG A 366 -51.40 54.56 -42.03
C ARG A 366 -52.61 54.94 -41.17
N PRO A 367 -52.93 56.24 -40.98
CA PRO A 367 -53.87 56.69 -39.95
C PRO A 367 -55.28 56.13 -40.15
N TRP A 368 -55.80 56.17 -41.39
CA TRP A 368 -57.17 55.74 -41.69
C TRP A 368 -57.38 54.22 -41.52
N LYS A 369 -56.34 53.41 -41.75
CA LYS A 369 -56.41 51.96 -41.53
C LYS A 369 -56.47 51.65 -40.03
N THR A 370 -55.69 52.34 -39.22
CA THR A 370 -55.70 52.16 -37.77
C THR A 370 -57.00 52.68 -37.16
N VAL A 371 -57.45 53.88 -37.54
CA VAL A 371 -58.71 54.48 -37.09
C VAL A 371 -59.92 53.59 -37.37
N SER A 372 -59.96 52.91 -38.52
CA SER A 372 -61.05 51.97 -38.86
C SER A 372 -61.15 50.75 -37.94
N ARG A 373 -60.09 50.41 -37.21
CA ARG A 373 -60.01 49.23 -36.33
C ARG A 373 -60.21 49.58 -34.86
N LEU A 374 -60.15 50.86 -34.49
CA LEU A 374 -60.23 51.31 -33.12
C LEU A 374 -61.68 51.50 -32.69
N GLN A 375 -62.00 51.13 -31.45
CA GLN A 375 -63.33 51.34 -30.87
C GLN A 375 -63.64 52.83 -30.67
N SER A 376 -62.64 53.64 -30.30
CA SER A 376 -62.79 55.08 -30.03
C SER A 376 -61.77 55.94 -30.80
N PRO A 377 -62.04 56.25 -32.09
CA PRO A 377 -61.17 57.09 -32.91
C PRO A 377 -60.83 58.46 -32.32
N LYS A 378 -61.77 59.07 -31.60
CA LYS A 378 -61.59 60.41 -30.98
C LYS A 378 -60.50 60.40 -29.92
N ARG A 379 -60.54 59.40 -29.01
CA ARG A 379 -59.53 59.23 -27.96
C ARG A 379 -58.14 59.02 -28.52
N PHE A 380 -58.03 58.32 -29.65
CA PHE A 380 -56.76 58.13 -30.33
C PHE A 380 -56.21 59.43 -30.93
N ALA A 381 -57.06 60.26 -31.52
CA ALA A 381 -56.66 61.58 -32.01
C ALA A 381 -56.18 62.48 -30.85
N ASP A 382 -56.94 62.54 -29.76
CA ASP A 382 -56.58 63.32 -28.57
C ASP A 382 -55.23 62.87 -27.98
N PHE A 383 -54.94 61.56 -27.99
CA PHE A 383 -53.66 61.00 -27.56
C PHE A 383 -52.48 61.42 -28.45
N ILE A 384 -52.66 61.42 -29.78
CA ILE A 384 -51.64 61.89 -30.73
C ILE A 384 -51.35 63.39 -30.52
N GLU A 385 -52.38 64.17 -30.21
CA GLU A 385 -52.26 65.61 -29.91
C GLU A 385 -51.57 65.90 -28.57
N GLY A 386 -51.30 64.88 -27.76
CA GLY A 386 -50.52 64.97 -26.53
C GLY A 386 -51.32 64.72 -25.25
N SER A 387 -52.62 64.42 -25.35
CA SER A 387 -53.42 64.06 -24.17
C SER A 387 -52.95 62.74 -23.56
N PRO A 388 -53.18 62.52 -22.24
CA PRO A 388 -52.87 61.25 -21.58
C PRO A 388 -53.55 60.06 -22.26
N HIS A 389 -52.87 58.91 -22.29
CA HIS A 389 -53.43 57.68 -22.87
C HIS A 389 -54.56 57.08 -22.03
N LEU A 390 -54.60 57.39 -20.73
CA LEU A 390 -55.63 56.95 -19.79
C LEU A 390 -56.62 58.09 -19.51
N MET A 391 -57.90 57.73 -19.42
CA MET A 391 -58.95 58.66 -19.03
C MET A 391 -58.99 58.79 -17.50
N SER A 392 -59.36 59.95 -16.97
CA SER A 392 -59.38 60.17 -15.50
C SER A 392 -60.32 59.20 -14.76
N ASN A 393 -61.40 58.74 -15.40
CA ASN A 393 -62.28 57.73 -14.84
C ASN A 393 -61.62 56.34 -14.78
N GLU A 394 -60.84 55.95 -15.79
CA GLU A 394 -60.10 54.68 -15.80
C GLU A 394 -59.03 54.66 -14.71
N VAL A 395 -58.30 55.79 -14.54
CA VAL A 395 -57.34 55.95 -13.45
C VAL A 395 -58.04 55.85 -12.10
N SER A 396 -59.24 56.44 -11.94
CA SER A 396 -59.99 56.34 -10.69
C SER A 396 -60.52 54.93 -10.41
N VAL A 397 -60.97 54.20 -11.44
CA VAL A 397 -61.44 52.81 -11.30
C VAL A 397 -60.26 51.91 -10.93
N HIS A 398 -59.12 52.05 -11.62
CA HIS A 398 -57.90 51.32 -11.28
C HIS A 398 -57.41 51.65 -9.87
N ALA A 399 -57.43 52.93 -9.48
CA ALA A 399 -57.06 53.33 -8.12
C ALA A 399 -58.05 52.83 -7.05
N GLN A 400 -59.31 52.59 -7.41
CA GLN A 400 -60.29 51.99 -6.50
C GLN A 400 -60.11 50.47 -6.40
N GLU A 401 -59.82 49.81 -7.51
CA GLU A 401 -59.68 48.35 -7.62
C GLU A 401 -58.33 47.86 -7.09
N TYR A 402 -57.25 48.62 -7.31
CA TYR A 402 -55.87 48.28 -6.95
C TYR A 402 -55.21 49.27 -5.98
N GLY A 403 -55.98 50.21 -5.41
CA GLY A 403 -55.49 51.13 -4.37
C GLY A 403 -55.34 50.44 -3.01
N PHE A 404 -55.21 51.24 -1.95
CA PHE A 404 -54.97 50.79 -0.57
C PHE A 404 -55.99 49.75 -0.03
N GLY A 405 -57.17 49.62 -0.65
CA GLY A 405 -58.15 48.58 -0.31
C GLY A 405 -58.14 47.33 -1.21
N GLY A 406 -57.45 47.37 -2.35
CA GLY A 406 -57.36 46.28 -3.32
C GLY A 406 -56.19 45.33 -3.10
N SER A 407 -55.06 45.85 -2.59
CA SER A 407 -53.87 45.03 -2.27
C SER A 407 -54.13 43.93 -1.23
N PHE A 408 -55.19 44.06 -0.43
CA PHE A 408 -55.58 43.05 0.57
C PHE A 408 -56.25 41.82 -0.06
N PHE A 409 -56.75 41.91 -1.30
CA PHE A 409 -57.41 40.80 -2.00
C PHE A 409 -56.50 40.09 -3.00
N GLU A 410 -55.39 40.70 -3.42
CA GLU A 410 -54.41 40.08 -4.34
C GLU A 410 -53.54 39.02 -3.62
N ASP A 411 -53.15 39.28 -2.37
CA ASP A 411 -52.34 38.34 -1.56
C ASP A 411 -53.07 36.99 -1.34
N ASP A 412 -54.41 37.01 -1.16
CA ASP A 412 -55.21 35.77 -0.97
C ASP A 412 -55.40 34.96 -2.26
N PHE A 413 -55.20 35.54 -3.45
CA PHE A 413 -55.42 34.84 -4.74
C PHE A 413 -54.16 34.16 -5.28
N PHE A 414 -52.97 34.56 -4.81
CA PHE A 414 -51.68 33.96 -5.21
C PHE A 414 -51.09 32.99 -4.17
N ASP A 415 -51.70 32.85 -2.99
CA ASP A 415 -51.24 31.94 -1.92
C ASP A 415 -51.89 30.54 -1.96
N THR A 416 -52.65 30.23 -3.01
CA THR A 416 -53.21 28.88 -3.23
C THR A 416 -52.88 28.39 -4.63
N ASP A 417 -51.70 27.81 -4.79
CA ASP A 417 -51.51 26.50 -5.43
C ASP A 417 -49.99 26.20 -5.56
N ASP A 418 -49.65 24.94 -5.34
CA ASP A 418 -48.37 24.25 -5.59
C ASP A 418 -47.31 24.25 -4.47
N ASP A 419 -47.40 23.26 -3.58
CA ASP A 419 -46.31 22.31 -3.28
C ASP A 419 -46.84 21.16 -2.38
N ASP A 420 -47.77 20.36 -2.91
CA ASP A 420 -48.08 19.01 -2.43
C ASP A 420 -47.84 18.01 -3.59
N GLU A 421 -46.68 17.34 -3.61
CA GLU A 421 -46.52 16.01 -4.23
C GLU A 421 -45.31 15.25 -3.61
N GLU A 422 -45.67 14.33 -2.71
CA GLU A 422 -45.16 12.97 -2.44
C GLU A 422 -43.67 12.59 -2.61
N ASP A 423 -43.08 12.01 -1.55
CA ASP A 423 -42.39 10.71 -1.61
C ASP A 423 -42.07 10.12 -0.21
N ASP A 424 -42.96 9.23 0.24
CA ASP A 424 -42.77 7.93 0.91
C ASP A 424 -41.77 7.69 2.08
N ASP A 425 -42.38 7.49 3.26
CA ASP A 425 -42.29 6.30 4.14
C ASP A 425 -40.92 5.68 4.53
N ILE A 426 -40.48 5.94 5.79
CA ILE A 426 -39.84 4.90 6.63
C ILE A 426 -40.29 5.02 8.10
N LYS A 427 -41.14 4.08 8.51
CA LYS A 427 -41.60 3.81 9.88
C LYS A 427 -40.48 3.20 10.76
N PRO A 428 -40.27 3.61 12.03
CA PRO A 428 -39.45 2.84 12.95
C PRO A 428 -40.29 1.88 13.80
N MET A 429 -39.95 0.58 13.74
CA MET A 429 -40.45 -0.43 14.68
C MET A 429 -39.84 -0.23 16.07
N MET A 430 -40.71 -0.23 17.07
CA MET A 430 -40.43 -0.26 18.49
C MET A 430 -39.90 -1.66 18.89
N LYS A 431 -38.86 -1.71 19.75
CA LYS A 431 -38.39 -2.95 20.40
C LYS A 431 -39.38 -3.36 21.51
N PRO A 432 -39.63 -4.66 21.72
CA PRO A 432 -40.19 -5.14 22.98
C PRO A 432 -39.07 -5.34 24.02
N GLU A 433 -39.50 -5.31 25.28
CA GLU A 433 -38.75 -5.35 26.55
C GLU A 433 -37.74 -6.50 26.70
#